data_AF-A0A7L3W8P4-F1
#
_entry.id   AF-A0A7L3W8P4-F1
#
_cell.length_a   1.000
_cell.length_b   1.000
_cell.length_c   1.000
_cell.angle_alpha   90.00
_cell.angle_beta   90.00
_cell.angle_gamma   90.00
#
_symmetry.space_group_name_H-M   'P 1'
#
loop_
_entity.id
_entity.type
_entity.pdbx_description
1 polymer ?
#
loop_
_entity_poly.entity_id
_entity_poly.type
_entity_poly.pdbx_seq_one_letter_code
_entity_poly.pdbx_strand_id
1 'polypeptide(L)'
;MQAPAAAERNKGPILAVLREYAGRGAGAGPDPLRVLEVGAGAGLHAAHFARALPQTRWQPSDIDPRALRSIAAYAEAMRVPNMLPPILLDVSQSWEAWGGTQPATLDLLVSINMMHIAELRCTEGLFKGAGVLLKPGGVLFTYG
;
A
#
# COMPACT_ATOMS: atom_id res chain seq x y z
N MET A 1 5.88 -4.65 18.00
CA MET A 1 5.11 -3.62 17.27
C MET A 1 5.23 -2.30 18.00
N GLN A 2 5.83 -1.31 17.38
CA GLN A 2 5.78 0.10 17.76
C GLN A 2 5.67 0.86 16.43
N ALA A 3 4.74 1.81 16.33
CA ALA A 3 4.58 2.64 15.14
C ALA A 3 4.99 4.09 15.45
N PRO A 4 5.49 4.86 14.48
CA PRO A 4 5.74 6.28 14.68
C PRO A 4 4.46 7.03 15.08
N ALA A 5 4.57 8.00 15.98
CA ALA A 5 3.43 8.83 16.40
C ALA A 5 2.74 9.53 15.21
N ALA A 6 3.51 9.86 14.16
CA ALA A 6 2.97 10.39 12.92
C ALA A 6 1.94 9.44 12.27
N ALA A 7 2.23 8.13 12.23
CA ALA A 7 1.34 7.13 11.64
C ALA A 7 0.01 7.04 12.40
N GLU A 8 0.03 7.17 13.74
CA GLU A 8 -1.19 7.22 14.55
C GLU A 8 -2.03 8.48 14.28
N ARG A 9 -1.39 9.64 14.13
CA ARG A 9 -2.10 10.92 13.89
C ARG A 9 -2.76 10.97 12.52
N ASN A 10 -2.08 10.49 11.47
CA ASN A 10 -2.53 10.67 10.09
C ASN A 10 -3.39 9.50 9.56
N LYS A 11 -3.46 8.34 10.23
CA LYS A 11 -4.26 7.19 9.74
C LYS A 11 -5.74 7.53 9.53
N GLY A 12 -6.35 8.31 10.42
CA GLY A 12 -7.78 8.68 10.32
C GLY A 12 -8.07 9.58 9.11
N PRO A 13 -7.38 10.74 9.00
CA PRO A 13 -7.52 11.62 7.83
C PRO A 13 -7.22 10.93 6.50
N ILE A 14 -6.17 10.11 6.42
CA ILE A 14 -5.83 9.37 5.19
C ILE A 14 -6.93 8.37 4.83
N LEU A 15 -7.44 7.61 5.80
CA LEU A 15 -8.54 6.67 5.57
C LEU A 15 -9.79 7.35 5.03
N ALA A 16 -10.12 8.56 5.51
CA ALA A 16 -11.27 9.31 5.05
C ALA A 16 -11.21 9.57 3.54
N VAL A 17 -10.04 9.95 3.02
CA VAL A 17 -9.83 10.17 1.58
C VAL A 17 -9.77 8.84 0.81
N LEU A 18 -9.07 7.83 1.33
CA LEU A 18 -9.00 6.51 0.69
C LEU A 18 -10.38 5.89 0.45
N ARG A 19 -11.34 6.10 1.36
CA ARG A 19 -12.73 5.65 1.20
C ARG A 19 -13.42 6.23 -0.02
N GLU A 20 -13.14 7.48 -0.38
CA GLU A 20 -13.72 8.10 -1.57
C GLU A 20 -13.24 7.39 -2.84
N TYR A 21 -11.95 7.09 -2.92
CA TYR A 21 -11.37 6.41 -4.08
C TYR A 21 -11.76 4.93 -4.16
N ALA A 22 -11.83 4.26 -3.00
CA ALA A 22 -12.33 2.89 -2.92
C ALA A 22 -13.82 2.77 -3.28
N GLY A 23 -14.59 3.87 -3.26
CA GLY A 23 -16.02 3.89 -3.62
C GLY A 23 -16.34 4.46 -5.00
N ARG A 24 -15.44 5.23 -5.64
CA ARG A 24 -15.75 6.04 -6.84
C ARG A 24 -15.42 5.42 -8.20
N GLY A 25 -14.79 4.26 -8.29
CA GLY A 25 -14.46 3.71 -9.62
C GLY A 25 -13.46 2.56 -9.69
N ALA A 26 -12.79 2.25 -8.58
CA ALA A 26 -12.14 0.96 -8.43
C ALA A 26 -13.25 -0.09 -8.21
N GLY A 27 -13.49 -0.98 -9.17
CA GLY A 27 -14.40 -2.12 -9.00
C GLY A 27 -15.90 -1.86 -9.25
N ALA A 28 -16.28 -1.48 -10.48
CA ALA A 28 -17.64 -1.72 -10.98
C ALA A 28 -17.94 -3.23 -11.17
N GLY A 29 -16.96 -4.10 -10.92
CA GLY A 29 -17.06 -5.56 -10.99
C GLY A 29 -17.11 -6.22 -9.61
N PRO A 30 -17.41 -7.53 -9.55
CA PRO A 30 -17.57 -8.28 -8.30
C PRO A 30 -16.25 -8.55 -7.56
N ASP A 31 -15.10 -8.27 -8.18
CA ASP A 31 -13.79 -8.58 -7.63
C ASP A 31 -13.32 -7.53 -6.61
N PRO A 32 -12.60 -7.96 -5.55
CA PRO A 32 -12.05 -7.04 -4.57
C PRO A 32 -10.95 -6.16 -5.18
N LEU A 33 -10.87 -4.93 -4.68
CA LEU A 33 -9.91 -3.92 -5.17
C LEU A 33 -8.49 -4.31 -4.79
N ARG A 34 -7.59 -4.35 -5.75
CA ARG A 34 -6.19 -4.69 -5.52
C ARG A 34 -5.42 -3.44 -5.12
N VAL A 35 -4.90 -3.43 -3.91
CA VAL A 35 -4.11 -2.34 -3.36
C VAL A 35 -2.70 -2.82 -3.11
N LEU A 36 -1.70 -2.11 -3.63
CA LEU A 36 -0.30 -2.27 -3.23
C LEU A 36 0.11 -1.07 -2.39
N GLU A 37 0.58 -1.30 -1.17
CA GLU A 37 1.18 -0.28 -0.31
C GLU A 37 2.70 -0.40 -0.33
N VAL A 38 3.38 0.65 -0.79
CA VAL A 38 4.84 0.74 -0.90
C VAL A 38 5.41 1.51 0.28
N GLY A 39 6.27 0.85 1.05
CA GLY A 39 6.88 1.43 2.25
C GLY A 39 5.91 1.45 3.43
N ALA A 40 5.27 0.31 3.71
CA ALA A 40 4.27 0.17 4.78
C ALA A 40 4.87 0.32 6.20
N GLY A 41 6.20 0.29 6.33
CA GLY A 41 6.93 0.51 7.57
C GLY A 41 6.48 -0.44 8.68
N ALA A 42 6.03 0.12 9.81
CA ALA A 42 5.60 -0.69 10.93
C ALA A 42 4.36 -1.57 10.64
N GLY A 43 3.53 -1.22 9.65
CA GLY A 43 2.31 -1.94 9.28
C GLY A 43 1.00 -1.45 9.91
N LEU A 44 1.04 -0.38 10.72
CA LEU A 44 -0.16 0.21 11.33
C LEU A 44 -1.17 0.67 10.28
N HIS A 45 -0.71 1.36 9.25
CA HIS A 45 -1.54 1.87 8.15
C HIS A 45 -2.16 0.74 7.36
N ALA A 46 -1.35 -0.20 6.87
CA ALA A 46 -1.81 -1.43 6.23
C ALA A 46 -2.97 -2.10 6.99
N ALA A 47 -2.77 -2.40 8.28
CA ALA A 47 -3.78 -3.06 9.09
C ALA A 47 -5.01 -2.17 9.34
N HIS A 48 -4.81 -0.87 9.55
CA HIS A 48 -5.91 0.08 9.76
C HIS A 48 -6.80 0.21 8.52
N PHE A 49 -6.21 0.37 7.35
CA PHE A 49 -6.91 0.59 6.09
C PHE A 49 -7.56 -0.68 5.58
N ALA A 50 -6.84 -1.80 5.55
CA ALA A 50 -7.39 -3.08 5.10
C ALA A 50 -8.61 -3.48 5.94
N ARG A 51 -8.54 -3.31 7.28
CA ARG A 51 -9.69 -3.56 8.17
C ARG A 51 -10.89 -2.64 7.91
N ALA A 52 -10.63 -1.38 7.56
CA ALA A 52 -11.68 -0.39 7.29
C ALA A 52 -12.25 -0.46 5.86
N LEU A 53 -11.58 -1.19 4.96
CA LEU A 53 -11.92 -1.37 3.55
C LEU A 53 -11.99 -2.87 3.21
N PRO A 54 -12.97 -3.62 3.75
CA PRO A 54 -13.04 -5.08 3.61
C PRO A 54 -13.17 -5.57 2.17
N GLN A 55 -13.60 -4.71 1.24
CA GLN A 55 -13.69 -4.98 -0.19
C GLN A 55 -12.34 -4.93 -0.93
N THR A 56 -11.23 -4.73 -0.23
CA THR A 56 -9.88 -4.66 -0.82
C THR A 56 -9.11 -5.97 -0.60
N ARG A 57 -8.19 -6.31 -1.51
CA ARG A 57 -7.04 -7.18 -1.23
C ARG A 57 -5.83 -6.27 -1.06
N TRP A 58 -5.36 -6.16 0.18
CA TRP A 58 -4.30 -5.22 0.54
C TRP A 58 -2.95 -5.93 0.58
N GLN A 59 -2.06 -5.60 -0.34
CA GLN A 59 -0.68 -6.10 -0.40
C GLN A 59 0.26 -5.05 0.22
N PRO A 60 0.70 -5.22 1.48
CA PRO A 60 1.73 -4.36 2.04
C PRO A 60 3.11 -4.78 1.52
N SER A 61 4.03 -3.83 1.44
CA SER A 61 5.40 -4.07 1.05
C SER A 61 6.37 -3.10 1.70
N ASP A 62 7.61 -3.54 1.89
CA ASP A 62 8.69 -2.72 2.40
C ASP A 62 10.04 -3.26 1.93
N ILE A 63 11.08 -2.44 1.97
CA ILE A 63 12.45 -2.84 1.67
C ILE A 63 13.14 -3.45 2.90
N ASP A 64 12.72 -3.08 4.12
CA ASP A 64 13.31 -3.58 5.35
C ASP A 64 12.68 -4.92 5.78
N PRO A 65 13.43 -6.03 5.85
CA PRO A 65 12.91 -7.30 6.36
C PRO A 65 12.36 -7.23 7.80
N ARG A 66 12.81 -6.27 8.62
CA ARG A 66 12.26 -6.02 9.96
C ARG A 66 10.85 -5.44 9.87
N ALA A 67 10.61 -4.53 8.94
CA ALA A 67 9.28 -3.99 8.65
C ALA A 67 8.33 -5.12 8.21
N LEU A 68 8.76 -6.00 7.30
CA LEU A 68 7.95 -7.15 6.88
C LEU A 68 7.48 -8.02 8.05
N ARG A 69 8.37 -8.32 9.01
CA ARG A 69 7.98 -9.06 10.23
C ARG A 69 6.99 -8.28 11.09
N SER A 70 7.17 -6.97 11.23
CA SER A 70 6.24 -6.11 11.97
C SER A 70 4.86 -6.07 11.31
N ILE A 71 4.82 -5.93 9.98
CA ILE A 71 3.59 -5.92 9.19
C ILE A 71 2.81 -7.22 9.37
N ALA A 72 3.49 -8.37 9.27
CA ALA A 72 2.87 -9.68 9.51
C ALA A 72 2.30 -9.79 10.93
N ALA A 73 3.04 -9.32 11.95
CA ALA A 73 2.56 -9.31 13.33
C ALA A 73 1.32 -8.41 13.53
N TYR A 74 1.25 -7.27 12.85
CA TYR A 74 0.05 -6.41 12.87
C TYR A 74 -1.15 -7.09 12.22
N ALA A 75 -0.96 -7.76 11.08
CA ALA A 75 -2.02 -8.49 10.39
C ALA A 75 -2.63 -9.58 11.29
N GLU A 76 -1.78 -10.33 11.99
CA GLU A 76 -2.19 -11.38 12.94
C GLU A 76 -2.90 -10.78 14.16
N ALA A 77 -2.28 -9.81 14.83
CA ALA A 77 -2.82 -9.21 16.06
C ALA A 77 -4.17 -8.51 15.82
N MET A 78 -4.34 -7.88 14.67
CA MET A 78 -5.55 -7.13 14.31
C MET A 78 -6.58 -7.98 13.57
N ARG A 79 -6.27 -9.24 13.27
CA ARG A 79 -7.12 -10.21 12.56
C ARG A 79 -7.73 -9.64 11.29
N VAL A 80 -6.86 -9.23 10.35
CA VAL A 80 -7.26 -8.55 9.12
C VAL A 80 -7.18 -9.52 7.92
N PRO A 81 -8.27 -10.24 7.58
CA PRO A 81 -8.22 -11.37 6.64
C PRO A 81 -7.97 -10.96 5.18
N ASN A 82 -8.18 -9.69 4.85
CA ASN A 82 -8.03 -9.15 3.51
C ASN A 82 -6.67 -8.46 3.30
N MET A 83 -5.78 -8.55 4.30
CA MET A 83 -4.38 -8.15 4.22
C MET A 83 -3.52 -9.36 3.86
N LEU A 84 -2.80 -9.27 2.74
CA LEU A 84 -1.91 -10.32 2.25
C LEU A 84 -0.58 -10.33 3.01
N PRO A 85 0.16 -11.46 3.00
CA PRO A 85 1.52 -11.50 3.55
C PRO A 85 2.39 -10.42 2.89
N PRO A 86 3.21 -9.68 3.67
CA PRO A 86 4.02 -8.59 3.13
C PRO A 86 5.09 -9.11 2.17
N ILE A 87 5.34 -8.37 1.10
CA ILE A 87 6.38 -8.69 0.11
C ILE A 87 7.58 -7.76 0.29
N LEU A 88 8.78 -8.30 0.05
CA LEU A 88 9.99 -7.49 -0.08
C LEU A 88 9.91 -6.71 -1.39
N LEU A 89 9.99 -5.38 -1.30
CA LEU A 89 9.90 -4.50 -2.46
C LEU A 89 10.86 -3.33 -2.29
N ASP A 90 11.83 -3.25 -3.20
CA ASP A 90 12.66 -2.08 -3.39
C ASP A 90 12.07 -1.24 -4.53
N VAL A 91 11.46 -0.11 -4.16
CA VAL A 91 10.75 0.76 -5.10
C VAL A 91 11.70 1.42 -6.10
N SER A 92 13.01 1.47 -5.81
CA SER A 92 14.01 2.02 -6.74
C SER A 92 14.39 1.05 -7.86
N GLN A 93 14.00 -0.22 -7.74
CA GLN A 93 14.16 -1.22 -8.80
C GLN A 93 12.97 -1.19 -9.76
N SER A 94 13.18 -1.84 -10.91
CA SER A 94 12.13 -1.96 -11.93
C SER A 94 10.90 -2.69 -11.38
N TRP A 95 9.72 -2.34 -11.91
CA TRP A 95 8.44 -2.86 -11.42
C TRP A 95 8.33 -4.40 -11.55
N GLU A 96 9.09 -5.02 -12.45
CA GLU A 96 9.16 -6.48 -12.62
C GLU A 96 9.64 -7.19 -11.35
N ALA A 97 10.38 -6.48 -10.47
CA ALA A 97 10.83 -7.00 -9.19
C ALA A 97 9.78 -6.86 -8.06
N TRP A 98 8.62 -6.27 -8.31
CA TRP A 98 7.61 -5.94 -7.29
C TRP A 98 6.69 -7.14 -6.97
N GLY A 99 7.30 -8.25 -6.56
CA GLY A 99 6.59 -9.42 -6.01
C GLY A 99 5.65 -10.12 -6.98
N GLY A 100 5.93 -10.06 -8.29
CA GLY A 100 5.10 -10.70 -9.33
C GLY A 100 3.80 -9.95 -9.67
N THR A 101 3.66 -8.70 -9.21
CA THR A 101 2.54 -7.84 -9.60
C THR A 101 2.51 -7.67 -11.11
N GLN A 102 1.36 -7.98 -11.73
CA GLN A 102 1.21 -7.92 -13.18
C GLN A 102 0.81 -6.51 -13.65
N PRO A 103 1.20 -6.09 -14.87
CA PRO A 103 0.77 -4.81 -15.44
C PRO A 103 -0.74 -4.63 -15.45
N ALA A 104 -1.19 -3.38 -15.27
CA ALA A 104 -2.60 -3.00 -15.29
C ALA A 104 -3.51 -3.87 -14.40
N THR A 105 -3.05 -4.24 -13.19
CA THR A 105 -3.85 -5.03 -12.24
C THR A 105 -4.17 -4.34 -10.93
N LEU A 106 -3.51 -3.24 -10.59
CA LEU A 106 -3.76 -2.51 -9.36
C LEU A 106 -4.86 -1.48 -9.55
N ASP A 107 -5.77 -1.42 -8.58
CA ASP A 107 -6.77 -0.36 -8.48
C ASP A 107 -6.18 0.85 -7.74
N LEU A 108 -5.40 0.59 -6.69
CA LEU A 108 -4.70 1.61 -5.91
C LEU A 108 -3.23 1.23 -5.69
N LEU A 109 -2.35 2.22 -5.82
CA LEU A 109 -0.96 2.15 -5.38
C LEU A 109 -0.78 3.23 -4.30
N VAL A 110 -0.45 2.83 -3.08
CA VAL A 110 -0.43 3.71 -1.91
C VAL A 110 1.01 3.88 -1.41
N SER A 111 1.44 5.11 -1.15
CA SER A 111 2.74 5.39 -0.54
C SER A 111 2.63 6.57 0.44
N ILE A 112 2.91 6.32 1.73
CA ILE A 112 2.65 7.28 2.81
C ILE A 112 3.95 7.56 3.56
N ASN A 113 4.35 8.83 3.64
CA ASN A 113 5.57 9.33 4.27
C ASN A 113 6.88 8.69 3.76
N MET A 114 6.90 8.15 2.53
CA MET A 114 8.10 7.55 1.93
C MET A 114 8.90 8.57 1.10
N MET A 115 8.23 9.33 0.23
CA MET A 115 8.92 10.17 -0.77
C MET A 115 9.75 11.32 -0.19
N HIS A 116 9.40 11.85 1.00
CA HIS A 116 10.15 12.94 1.62
C HIS A 116 11.38 12.48 2.41
N ILE A 117 11.49 11.18 2.72
CA ILE A 117 12.65 10.60 3.43
C ILE A 117 13.56 9.78 2.51
N ALA A 118 13.04 9.26 1.40
CA ALA A 118 13.75 8.38 0.50
C ALA A 118 14.57 9.15 -0.55
N GLU A 119 15.53 8.47 -1.17
CA GLU A 119 16.28 9.02 -2.30
C GLU A 119 15.36 9.27 -3.51
N LEU A 120 15.69 10.26 -4.34
CA LEU A 120 14.87 10.65 -5.49
C LEU A 120 14.54 9.48 -6.42
N ARG A 121 15.47 8.53 -6.62
CA ARG A 121 15.26 7.32 -7.42
C ARG A 121 14.06 6.48 -6.95
N CYS A 122 13.73 6.53 -5.65
CA CYS A 122 12.58 5.83 -5.10
C CYS A 122 11.27 6.47 -5.56
N THR A 123 11.21 7.80 -5.59
CA THR A 123 10.08 8.55 -6.15
C THR A 123 9.95 8.27 -7.65
N GLU A 124 11.04 8.33 -8.40
CA GLU A 124 11.02 7.98 -9.83
C GLU A 124 10.53 6.56 -10.09
N GLY A 125 11.03 5.58 -9.31
CA GLY A 125 10.59 4.20 -9.39
C GLY A 125 9.12 4.01 -9.02
N LEU A 126 8.62 4.74 -8.01
CA LEU A 126 7.21 4.74 -7.64
C LEU A 126 6.32 5.19 -8.80
N PHE A 127 6.65 6.32 -9.44
CA PHE A 127 5.87 6.83 -10.58
C PHE A 127 6.00 5.94 -11.83
N LYS A 128 7.18 5.39 -12.11
CA LYS A 128 7.38 4.43 -13.21
C LYS A 128 6.54 3.16 -12.99
N GLY A 129 6.59 2.59 -11.79
CA GLY A 129 5.79 1.43 -11.42
C GLY A 129 4.29 1.72 -11.48
N ALA A 130 3.84 2.89 -10.99
CA ALA A 130 2.46 3.33 -11.09
C ALA A 130 1.96 3.36 -12.55
N GLY A 131 2.78 3.89 -13.46
CA GLY A 131 2.44 3.99 -14.88
C GLY A 131 2.27 2.65 -15.60
N VAL A 132 2.80 1.56 -15.03
CA VAL A 132 2.69 0.21 -15.60
C VAL A 132 1.66 -0.65 -14.86
N LEU A 133 1.64 -0.57 -13.53
CA LEU A 133 0.90 -1.52 -12.69
C LEU A 133 -0.56 -1.11 -12.44
N LEU A 134 -0.87 0.19 -12.49
CA LEU A 134 -2.24 0.66 -12.31
C LEU A 134 -3.11 0.33 -13.53
N LYS A 135 -4.34 -0.10 -13.28
CA LYS A 135 -5.38 -0.18 -14.31
C LYS A 135 -5.65 1.21 -14.91
N PRO A 136 -6.24 1.29 -16.12
CA PRO A 136 -6.90 2.52 -16.55
C PRO A 136 -7.89 3.01 -15.48
N GLY A 137 -7.72 4.26 -15.03
CA GLY A 137 -8.52 4.84 -13.94
C GLY A 137 -8.06 4.46 -12.52
N GLY A 138 -7.03 3.63 -12.38
CA GLY A 138 -6.37 3.35 -11.10
C GLY A 138 -5.64 4.58 -10.57
N VAL A 139 -5.42 4.64 -9.25
CA VAL A 139 -4.91 5.84 -8.58
C VAL A 139 -3.63 5.55 -7.81
N LEU A 140 -2.60 6.34 -8.08
CA LEU A 140 -1.46 6.51 -7.19
C LEU A 140 -1.85 7.49 -6.08
N PHE A 141 -1.92 6.99 -4.85
CA PHE A 141 -2.23 7.77 -3.66
C PHE A 141 -0.94 8.03 -2.87
N THR A 142 -0.64 9.30 -2.63
CA THR A 142 0.54 9.71 -1.88
C THR A 142 0.19 10.67 -0.75
N TYR A 143 0.95 10.59 0.34
CA TYR A 143 0.88 11.50 1.47
C TYR A 143 2.28 11.71 2.02
N GLY A 144 2.67 12.93 2.39
CA GLY A 144 3.98 13.21 2.95
C GLY A 144 4.23 14.68 3.23
#